data_AF-A0A9P6TTS0-F1
#
_entry.id   AF-A0A9P6TTS0-F1
#
_cell.length_a   1.000
_cell.length_b   1.000
_cell.length_c   1.000
_cell.angle_alpha   90.00
_cell.angle_beta   90.00
_cell.angle_gamma   90.00
#
_symmetry.space_group_name_H-M   'P 1'
#
loop_
_entity.id
_entity.type
_entity.pdbx_description
1 polymer ?
#
loop_
_entity_poly.entity_id
_entity_poly.type
_entity_poly.pdbx_seq_one_letter_code
_entity_poly.pdbx_strand_id
1 'polypeptide(L)'
;MVRSTVQLHGELQTSGFSTSLRGTINGSLLYHVEPSLTQMLPGFPPLPNQTGCPIVSEPGRVSARLLELHPSLDEALLREVSEHGYRARLEATALHPTTAAGSYHWIASVYAIRSMLAERKWELKDSRNCPFIVSPERTVAIVVMTGDPDTGRPNGNPTNQAEKGSVLKQAVAQNQAQLKLFDAGSVSPTLAGPKEATQLWVLLYHVAVGPDGKDEVRVELSLPSQFERKQIVGWRERIILRSIRPDGELGGIQDDSPTGPIDVPVERRTGT
;
A
#
# COMPACT_ATOMS: atom_id res chain seq x y z
N MET A 1 15.05 58.92 23.06
CA MET A 1 14.57 58.51 21.73
C MET A 1 13.53 57.42 21.93
N VAL A 2 12.28 57.82 21.71
CA VAL A 2 10.98 57.10 21.67
C VAL A 2 10.84 55.76 22.42
N ARG A 3 10.20 55.84 23.61
CA ARG A 3 9.39 54.77 24.21
C ARG A 3 7.98 54.87 23.63
N SER A 4 7.41 53.76 23.15
CA SER A 4 5.99 53.68 22.79
C SER A 4 5.26 52.74 23.73
N THR A 5 4.35 53.32 24.52
CA THR A 5 3.28 52.67 25.25
C THR A 5 2.01 52.81 24.41
N VAL A 6 1.29 51.72 24.16
CA VAL A 6 -0.13 51.80 23.75
C VAL A 6 -0.91 50.74 24.54
N GLN A 7 -1.76 51.25 25.43
CA GLN A 7 -2.89 50.54 26.03
C GLN A 7 -4.05 50.52 25.03
N LEU A 8 -4.75 49.38 24.92
CA LEU A 8 -6.13 49.34 24.44
C LEU A 8 -6.98 48.52 25.41
N HIS A 9 -8.01 49.17 25.93
CA HIS A 9 -9.11 48.61 26.71
C HIS A 9 -10.11 47.89 25.78
N GLY A 10 -10.68 46.79 26.27
CA GLY A 10 -11.84 46.13 25.66
C GLY A 10 -12.51 45.24 26.70
N GLU A 11 -13.69 45.66 27.14
CA GLU A 11 -14.46 45.17 28.28
C GLU A 11 -14.99 43.73 28.09
N LEU A 12 -14.92 42.91 29.14
CA LEU A 12 -15.77 41.74 29.32
C LEU A 12 -16.88 42.10 30.33
N GLN A 13 -18.13 42.16 29.85
CA GLN A 13 -19.29 42.23 30.70
C GLN A 13 -19.55 40.91 31.41
N THR A 14 -19.93 41.06 32.68
CA THR A 14 -20.15 40.06 33.71
C THR A 14 -21.60 39.57 33.77
N SER A 15 -21.80 38.29 34.04
CA SER A 15 -22.78 37.79 35.03
C SER A 15 -22.35 36.35 35.40
N GLY A 16 -22.20 35.92 36.65
CA GLY A 16 -22.57 36.48 37.94
C GLY A 16 -23.48 35.49 38.66
N PHE A 17 -22.93 34.43 39.29
CA PHE A 17 -23.53 33.80 40.47
C PHE A 17 -22.42 33.18 41.34
N SER A 18 -22.29 33.77 42.52
CA SER A 18 -21.39 33.37 43.62
C SER A 18 -22.22 32.62 44.67
N THR A 19 -21.75 31.46 45.09
CA THR A 19 -22.05 30.91 46.42
C THR A 19 -20.77 30.30 46.98
N SER A 20 -20.20 30.98 47.98
CA SER A 20 -19.06 30.54 48.78
C SER A 20 -19.54 29.71 49.96
N LEU A 21 -18.97 28.52 50.15
CA LEU A 21 -18.96 27.82 51.45
C LEU A 21 -17.53 27.38 51.77
N ARG A 22 -16.98 27.99 52.82
CA ARG A 22 -15.73 27.59 53.47
C ARG A 22 -15.96 26.28 54.24
N GLY A 23 -15.07 25.32 54.04
CA GLY A 23 -14.93 24.14 54.90
C GLY A 23 -13.47 23.69 54.89
N THR A 24 -12.77 23.90 56.01
CA THR A 24 -11.41 23.41 56.24
C THR A 24 -11.49 21.93 56.62
N ILE A 25 -10.80 21.07 55.88
CA ILE A 25 -10.57 19.67 56.28
C ILE A 25 -9.10 19.32 55.99
N ASN A 26 -8.34 19.08 57.05
CA ASN A 26 -7.01 18.49 57.01
C ASN A 26 -7.14 17.00 56.68
N GLY A 27 -6.49 16.53 55.61
CA GLY A 27 -6.43 15.12 55.27
C GLY A 27 -5.75 14.89 53.92
N SER A 28 -4.50 14.43 53.95
CA SER A 28 -3.70 14.04 52.81
C SER A 28 -4.30 12.81 52.10
N LEU A 29 -4.84 12.99 50.89
CA LEU A 29 -4.97 11.91 49.91
C LEU A 29 -4.43 12.40 48.56
N LEU A 30 -3.24 11.91 48.21
CA LEU A 30 -2.68 12.03 46.87
C LEU A 30 -3.37 11.01 45.97
N TYR A 31 -4.22 11.48 45.04
CA TYR A 31 -4.64 10.67 43.90
C TYR A 31 -3.76 11.03 42.71
N HIS A 32 -2.72 10.22 42.52
CA HIS A 32 -1.93 10.15 41.30
C HIS A 32 -2.67 9.21 40.35
N VAL A 33 -3.14 9.73 39.21
CA VAL A 33 -3.69 8.91 38.12
C VAL A 33 -2.51 8.58 37.21
N GLU A 34 -1.85 7.45 37.45
CA GLU A 34 -0.91 6.86 36.50
C GLU A 34 -1.66 6.11 35.40
N PRO A 35 -1.27 6.26 34.12
CA PRO A 35 -1.71 5.33 33.07
C PRO A 35 -1.04 3.97 33.27
N SER A 36 -1.85 2.91 33.19
CA SER A 36 -1.50 1.53 33.52
C SER A 36 -0.23 1.05 32.81
N LEU A 37 0.86 0.90 33.57
CA LEU A 37 1.95 0.02 33.22
C LEU A 37 1.44 -1.43 33.24
N THR A 38 1.61 -2.12 32.11
CA THR A 38 1.55 -3.57 32.00
C THR A 38 2.46 -4.19 33.08
N GLN A 39 1.87 -4.79 34.11
CA GLN A 39 2.62 -5.54 35.10
C GLN A 39 3.29 -6.74 34.42
N MET A 40 4.61 -6.66 34.27
CA MET A 40 5.44 -7.82 33.96
C MET A 40 5.63 -8.65 35.23
N LEU A 41 5.24 -9.92 35.20
CA LEU A 41 5.66 -10.90 36.20
C LEU A 41 7.06 -11.42 35.81
N PRO A 42 8.04 -11.44 36.75
CA PRO A 42 9.38 -11.91 36.45
C PRO A 42 9.41 -13.44 36.31
N GLY A 43 9.98 -13.92 35.20
CA GLY A 43 10.29 -15.35 34.99
C GLY A 43 9.47 -16.09 33.93
N PHE A 44 8.49 -15.44 33.30
CA PHE A 44 7.80 -16.00 32.13
C PHE A 44 8.13 -15.15 30.90
N PRO A 45 8.55 -15.74 29.76
CA PRO A 45 8.65 -14.99 28.52
C PRO A 45 7.26 -14.40 28.21
N PRO A 46 7.18 -13.15 27.71
CA PRO A 46 5.90 -12.57 27.31
C PRO A 46 5.21 -13.52 26.35
N LEU A 47 3.95 -13.89 26.66
CA LEU A 47 3.15 -14.75 25.80
C LEU A 47 3.01 -14.08 24.41
N PRO A 48 3.21 -14.79 23.30
CA PRO A 48 3.07 -14.23 21.97
C PRO A 48 1.59 -13.97 21.70
N ASN A 49 1.10 -12.76 22.00
CA ASN A 49 -0.19 -12.30 21.50
C ASN A 49 0.02 -11.57 20.17
N GLN A 50 0.39 -12.32 19.14
CA GLN A 50 0.23 -11.94 17.75
C GLN A 50 -0.58 -13.04 17.07
N THR A 51 -1.91 -12.89 17.02
CA THR A 51 -2.65 -13.39 15.85
C THR A 51 -2.26 -12.48 14.67
N GLY A 52 -1.02 -12.65 14.20
CA GLY A 52 -0.33 -11.72 13.32
C GLY A 52 -0.87 -11.77 11.89
N CYS A 53 -0.85 -10.63 11.20
CA CYS A 53 -0.93 -10.59 9.74
C CYS A 53 0.18 -11.50 9.18
N PRO A 54 -0.14 -12.58 8.45
CA PRO A 54 0.87 -13.39 7.78
C PRO A 54 1.68 -12.53 6.81
N ILE A 55 3.00 -12.65 6.91
CA ILE A 55 3.96 -11.96 6.04
C ILE A 55 4.71 -13.02 5.24
N VAL A 56 4.62 -12.91 3.92
CA VAL A 56 5.35 -13.74 2.97
C VAL A 56 6.42 -12.88 2.32
N SER A 57 7.69 -13.15 2.61
CA SER A 57 8.83 -12.34 2.11
C SER A 57 10.00 -13.16 1.56
N GLU A 58 10.07 -14.45 1.90
CA GLU A 58 11.06 -15.38 1.33
C GLU A 58 10.77 -15.61 -0.16
N PRO A 59 11.74 -15.44 -1.09
CA PRO A 59 11.47 -15.44 -2.54
C PRO A 59 10.68 -16.66 -3.04
N GLY A 60 11.07 -17.88 -2.64
CA GLY A 60 10.35 -19.09 -3.04
C GLY A 60 8.92 -19.17 -2.50
N ARG A 61 8.66 -18.62 -1.30
CA ARG A 61 7.31 -18.53 -0.72
C ARG A 61 6.49 -17.44 -1.40
N VAL A 62 7.11 -16.33 -1.79
CA VAL A 62 6.46 -15.24 -2.53
C VAL A 62 5.97 -15.76 -3.88
N SER A 63 6.84 -16.43 -4.65
CA SER A 63 6.45 -17.00 -5.95
C SER A 63 5.32 -18.02 -5.80
N ALA A 64 5.40 -18.92 -4.82
CA ALA A 64 4.35 -19.90 -4.55
C ALA A 64 3.02 -19.22 -4.16
N ARG A 65 3.08 -18.19 -3.31
CA ARG A 65 1.87 -17.51 -2.83
C ARG A 65 1.19 -16.68 -3.93
N LEU A 66 1.95 -16.01 -4.79
CA LEU A 66 1.39 -15.30 -5.95
C LEU A 66 0.69 -16.27 -6.91
N LEU A 67 1.29 -17.44 -7.15
CA LEU A 67 0.71 -18.49 -7.99
C LEU A 67 -0.60 -19.06 -7.39
N GLU A 68 -0.63 -19.28 -6.07
CA GLU A 68 -1.84 -19.67 -5.35
C GLU A 68 -2.94 -18.61 -5.42
N LEU A 69 -2.56 -17.33 -5.42
CA LEU A 69 -3.49 -16.21 -5.54
C LEU A 69 -4.19 -16.21 -6.89
N HIS A 70 -3.41 -16.33 -7.96
CA HIS A 70 -3.90 -16.48 -9.31
C HIS A 70 -2.78 -16.98 -10.24
N PRO A 71 -3.02 -17.95 -11.14
CA PRO A 71 -1.99 -18.51 -12.04
C PRO A 71 -1.31 -17.49 -12.96
N SER A 72 -1.94 -16.34 -13.15
CA SER A 72 -1.44 -15.25 -14.00
C SER A 72 -0.68 -14.17 -13.23
N LEU A 73 -0.36 -14.38 -11.95
CA LEU A 73 0.45 -13.48 -11.14
C LEU A 73 1.80 -14.12 -10.85
N ASP A 74 2.85 -13.33 -11.02
CA ASP A 74 4.23 -13.73 -10.78
C ASP A 74 5.06 -12.52 -10.33
N GLU A 75 6.25 -12.77 -9.77
CA GLU A 75 7.11 -11.70 -9.25
C GLU A 75 7.63 -10.79 -10.39
N ALA A 76 7.89 -11.35 -11.57
CA ALA A 76 8.42 -10.60 -12.71
C ALA A 76 7.41 -9.55 -13.21
N LEU A 77 6.12 -9.89 -13.26
CA LEU A 77 5.06 -8.95 -13.59
C LEU A 77 5.02 -7.78 -12.60
N LEU A 78 4.99 -8.06 -11.29
CA LEU A 78 4.91 -7.03 -10.27
C LEU A 78 6.18 -6.16 -10.20
N ARG A 79 7.34 -6.77 -10.49
CA ARG A 79 8.62 -6.08 -10.68
C ARG A 79 8.56 -5.12 -11.86
N GLU A 80 8.15 -5.57 -13.03
CA GLU A 80 8.03 -4.72 -14.23
C GLU A 80 7.05 -3.57 -14.01
N VAL A 81 5.90 -3.79 -13.33
CA VAL A 81 4.96 -2.70 -12.97
C VAL A 81 5.67 -1.58 -12.20
N SER A 82 6.55 -1.97 -11.27
CA SER A 82 7.22 -1.07 -10.35
C SER A 82 8.41 -0.37 -11.01
N GLU A 83 9.17 -1.09 -11.85
CA GLU A 83 10.26 -0.53 -12.66
C GLU A 83 9.74 0.43 -13.72
N HIS A 84 8.63 0.09 -14.38
CA HIS A 84 7.96 0.97 -15.34
C HIS A 84 7.48 2.27 -14.67
N GLY A 85 6.89 2.16 -13.48
CA GLY A 85 6.53 3.32 -12.65
C GLY A 85 7.75 4.17 -12.27
N TYR A 86 8.83 3.52 -11.84
CA TYR A 86 10.05 4.20 -11.47
C TYR A 86 10.70 4.94 -12.65
N ARG A 87 10.75 4.35 -13.84
CA ARG A 87 11.24 5.04 -15.05
C ARG A 87 10.48 6.33 -15.31
N ALA A 88 9.15 6.31 -15.24
CA ALA A 88 8.34 7.52 -15.41
C ALA A 88 8.55 8.56 -14.30
N ARG A 89 8.86 8.13 -13.06
CA ARG A 89 9.19 9.03 -11.95
C ARG A 89 10.38 9.93 -12.29
N LEU A 90 11.39 9.38 -12.97
CA LEU A 90 12.64 10.08 -13.29
C LEU A 90 12.46 11.25 -14.28
N GLU A 91 11.36 11.25 -15.02
CA GLU A 91 11.01 12.36 -15.93
C GLU A 91 10.62 13.65 -15.17
N ALA A 92 10.33 13.55 -13.88
CA ALA A 92 10.01 14.70 -13.06
C ALA A 92 11.26 15.55 -12.77
N THR A 93 11.26 16.77 -13.28
CA THR A 93 12.29 17.77 -13.03
C THR A 93 11.91 18.76 -11.91
N ALA A 94 12.87 19.55 -11.44
CA ALA A 94 12.65 20.62 -10.46
C ALA A 94 11.70 21.73 -10.94
N LEU A 95 11.40 21.79 -12.24
CA LEU A 95 10.43 22.75 -12.81
C LEU A 95 8.98 22.26 -12.68
N HIS A 96 8.77 20.97 -12.43
CA HIS A 96 7.44 20.41 -12.22
C HIS A 96 6.96 20.63 -10.78
N PRO A 97 5.65 20.54 -10.52
CA PRO A 97 5.13 20.52 -9.16
C PRO A 97 5.74 19.39 -8.32
N THR A 98 5.86 19.60 -7.00
CA THR A 98 6.43 18.61 -6.06
C THR A 98 5.75 17.23 -6.14
N THR A 99 4.49 17.18 -6.56
CA THR A 99 3.73 15.93 -6.70
C THR A 99 4.01 15.18 -8.01
N ALA A 100 4.69 15.78 -8.98
CA ALA A 100 4.83 15.24 -10.34
C ALA A 100 5.50 13.86 -10.36
N ALA A 101 6.62 13.69 -9.65
CA ALA A 101 7.33 12.41 -9.56
C ALA A 101 6.41 11.27 -9.07
N GLY A 102 5.62 11.54 -8.02
CA GLY A 102 4.66 10.57 -7.49
C GLY A 102 3.52 10.28 -8.46
N SER A 103 2.97 11.33 -9.10
CA SER A 103 1.91 11.19 -10.09
C SER A 103 2.35 10.39 -11.32
N TYR A 104 3.53 10.67 -11.87
CA TYR A 104 4.08 9.93 -13.02
C TYR A 104 4.29 8.47 -12.69
N HIS A 105 4.89 8.17 -11.52
CA HIS A 105 5.07 6.80 -11.07
C HIS A 105 3.72 6.07 -11.00
N TRP A 106 2.74 6.65 -10.32
CA TRP A 106 1.44 6.01 -10.16
C TRP A 106 0.72 5.79 -11.50
N ILE A 107 0.67 6.79 -12.37
CA ILE A 107 0.01 6.69 -13.69
C ILE A 107 0.67 5.58 -14.51
N ALA A 108 2.00 5.56 -14.55
CA ALA A 108 2.76 4.59 -15.33
C ALA A 108 2.65 3.16 -14.76
N SER A 109 2.64 2.98 -13.43
CA SER A 109 2.37 1.67 -12.82
C SER A 109 0.94 1.18 -13.08
N VAL A 110 -0.07 2.07 -13.01
CA VAL A 110 -1.45 1.73 -13.37
C VAL A 110 -1.56 1.30 -14.82
N TYR A 111 -0.90 2.01 -15.74
CA TYR A 111 -0.82 1.62 -17.14
C TYR A 111 -0.18 0.24 -17.31
N ALA A 112 1.01 0.02 -16.73
CA ALA A 112 1.76 -1.22 -16.87
C ALA A 112 0.97 -2.45 -16.39
N ILE A 113 0.40 -2.39 -15.19
CA ILE A 113 -0.35 -3.54 -14.65
C ILE A 113 -1.62 -3.82 -15.45
N ARG A 114 -2.31 -2.77 -15.91
CA ARG A 114 -3.55 -2.92 -16.69
C ARG A 114 -3.26 -3.52 -18.06
N SER A 115 -2.21 -3.06 -18.74
CA SER A 115 -1.81 -3.60 -20.03
C SER A 115 -1.45 -5.09 -19.91
N MET A 116 -0.57 -5.45 -18.97
CA MET A 116 -0.13 -6.84 -18.80
C MET A 116 -1.26 -7.78 -18.36
N LEU A 117 -2.13 -7.35 -17.46
CA LEU A 117 -3.23 -8.20 -16.99
C LEU A 117 -4.40 -8.26 -17.98
N ALA A 118 -4.63 -7.22 -18.79
CA ALA A 118 -5.61 -7.28 -19.89
C ALA A 118 -5.23 -8.32 -20.94
N GLU A 119 -3.94 -8.46 -21.28
CA GLU A 119 -3.43 -9.53 -22.14
C GLU A 119 -3.71 -10.92 -21.53
N ARG A 120 -3.65 -11.02 -20.19
CA ARG A 120 -4.01 -12.21 -19.40
C ARG A 120 -5.51 -12.34 -19.11
N LYS A 121 -6.36 -11.62 -19.86
CA LYS A 121 -7.83 -11.65 -19.82
C LYS A 121 -8.49 -11.11 -18.54
N TRP A 122 -7.76 -10.36 -17.72
CA TRP A 122 -8.37 -9.65 -16.59
C TRP A 122 -9.23 -8.49 -17.09
N GLU A 123 -10.31 -8.21 -16.36
CA GLU A 123 -11.27 -7.15 -16.66
C GLU A 123 -10.77 -5.81 -16.09
N LEU A 124 -10.69 -4.78 -16.93
CA LEU A 124 -10.37 -3.42 -16.51
C LEU A 124 -11.66 -2.73 -16.02
N LYS A 125 -11.69 -2.26 -14.77
CA LYS A 125 -12.85 -1.56 -14.20
C LYS A 125 -12.48 -0.20 -13.61
N ASP A 126 -13.09 0.85 -14.14
CA ASP A 126 -12.94 2.21 -13.63
C ASP A 126 -14.18 2.60 -12.83
N SER A 127 -14.11 2.43 -11.51
CA SER A 127 -15.21 2.78 -10.60
C SER A 127 -14.86 4.04 -9.81
N ARG A 128 -15.52 5.18 -10.09
CA ARG A 128 -15.32 6.46 -9.39
C ARG A 128 -13.82 6.84 -9.27
N ASN A 129 -13.09 6.82 -10.39
CA ASN A 129 -11.64 7.09 -10.47
C ASN A 129 -10.74 6.13 -9.67
N CYS A 130 -11.22 4.92 -9.37
CA CYS A 130 -10.39 3.82 -8.88
C CYS A 130 -10.17 2.83 -10.03
N PRO A 131 -8.96 2.78 -10.61
CA PRO A 131 -8.64 1.88 -11.72
C PRO A 131 -8.38 0.47 -11.18
N PHE A 132 -9.44 -0.32 -11.03
CA PHE A 132 -9.37 -1.72 -10.63
C PHE A 132 -9.03 -2.62 -11.81
N ILE A 133 -8.35 -3.73 -11.50
CA ILE A 133 -8.14 -4.84 -12.42
C ILE A 133 -8.67 -6.12 -11.76
N VAL A 134 -9.61 -6.81 -12.39
CA VAL A 134 -10.34 -7.94 -11.78
C VAL A 134 -10.05 -9.23 -12.55
N SER A 135 -9.74 -10.32 -11.84
CA SER A 135 -9.47 -11.63 -12.45
C SER A 135 -10.70 -12.16 -13.21
N PRO A 136 -10.51 -13.02 -14.22
CA PRO A 136 -11.61 -13.57 -15.01
C PRO A 136 -12.69 -14.25 -14.16
N GLU A 137 -12.28 -14.97 -13.12
CA GLU A 137 -13.15 -15.68 -12.18
C GLU A 137 -13.75 -14.77 -11.11
N ARG A 138 -13.36 -13.48 -11.10
CA ARG A 138 -13.78 -12.46 -10.13
C ARG A 138 -13.45 -12.84 -8.69
N THR A 139 -12.38 -13.59 -8.47
CA THR A 139 -11.87 -13.97 -7.15
C THR A 139 -10.88 -12.96 -6.59
N VAL A 140 -10.14 -12.26 -7.46
CA VAL A 140 -9.11 -11.29 -7.11
C VAL A 140 -9.37 -9.97 -7.84
N ALA A 141 -9.30 -8.86 -7.12
CA ALA A 141 -9.22 -7.52 -7.69
C ALA A 141 -7.93 -6.87 -7.20
N ILE A 142 -7.23 -6.14 -8.07
CA ILE A 142 -5.99 -5.42 -7.73
C ILE A 142 -6.20 -3.92 -7.95
N VAL A 143 -5.63 -3.12 -7.05
CA VAL A 143 -5.48 -1.66 -7.20
C VAL A 143 -4.07 -1.24 -6.82
N VAL A 144 -3.51 -0.27 -7.56
CA VAL A 144 -2.16 0.27 -7.30
C VAL A 144 -2.25 1.50 -6.41
N MET A 145 -1.39 1.56 -5.38
CA MET A 145 -1.29 2.70 -4.47
C MET A 145 0.15 3.03 -4.11
N THR A 146 0.43 4.32 -3.94
CA THR A 146 1.66 4.76 -3.28
C THR A 146 1.55 4.47 -1.79
N GLY A 147 2.52 3.72 -1.27
CA GLY A 147 2.66 3.42 0.15
C GLY A 147 3.52 4.44 0.88
N ASP A 148 3.72 4.19 2.17
CA ASP A 148 4.54 4.97 3.09
C ASP A 148 5.93 4.31 3.33
N PRO A 149 6.79 4.87 4.19
CA PRO A 149 8.11 4.29 4.49
C PRO A 149 8.12 2.87 5.07
N ASP A 150 6.98 2.39 5.59
CA ASP A 150 6.82 1.05 6.15
C ASP A 150 6.51 -0.01 5.07
N THR A 151 6.20 0.43 3.85
CA THR A 151 5.94 -0.45 2.70
C THR A 151 7.16 -1.30 2.37
N GLY A 152 6.94 -2.61 2.20
CA GLY A 152 7.97 -3.61 1.94
C GLY A 152 8.89 -3.90 3.13
N ARG A 153 8.57 -3.42 4.33
CA ARG A 153 9.27 -3.79 5.57
C ARG A 153 8.48 -4.89 6.30
N PRO A 154 9.06 -6.07 6.56
CA PRO A 154 8.36 -7.13 7.30
C PRO A 154 7.82 -6.66 8.66
N ASN A 155 8.60 -5.86 9.40
CA ASN A 155 8.21 -5.36 10.71
C ASN A 155 7.47 -4.00 10.67
N GLY A 156 7.19 -3.45 9.48
CA GLY A 156 6.47 -2.19 9.31
C GLY A 156 4.95 -2.38 9.28
N ASN A 157 4.18 -1.30 9.41
CA ASN A 157 2.72 -1.31 9.25
C ASN A 157 2.29 -0.31 8.17
N PRO A 158 2.38 -0.68 6.88
CA PRO A 158 2.22 0.28 5.80
C PRO A 158 0.79 0.79 5.66
N THR A 159 0.66 2.00 5.13
CA THR A 159 -0.62 2.58 4.72
C THR A 159 -0.53 3.24 3.34
N ASN A 160 -1.69 3.60 2.77
CA ASN A 160 -1.77 4.41 1.56
C ASN A 160 -1.42 5.88 1.85
N GLN A 161 -0.54 6.45 1.04
CA GLN A 161 -0.05 7.82 1.24
C GLN A 161 -1.13 8.89 0.99
N ALA A 162 -1.94 8.72 -0.05
CA ALA A 162 -3.04 9.64 -0.36
C ALA A 162 -4.35 9.17 0.30
N GLU A 163 -5.11 10.07 0.91
CA GLU A 163 -6.48 9.77 1.39
C GLU A 163 -7.34 9.19 0.27
N LYS A 164 -8.03 8.07 0.53
CA LYS A 164 -8.89 7.42 -0.46
C LYS A 164 -10.37 7.58 -0.14
N GLY A 165 -11.17 7.63 -1.20
CA GLY A 165 -12.61 7.85 -1.14
C GLY A 165 -13.42 6.63 -0.65
N SER A 166 -14.74 6.78 -0.67
CA SER A 166 -15.70 5.79 -0.16
C SER A 166 -15.66 4.42 -0.86
N VAL A 167 -15.12 4.35 -2.09
CA VAL A 167 -14.94 3.10 -2.86
C VAL A 167 -14.01 2.15 -2.11
N LEU A 168 -12.84 2.62 -1.69
CA LEU A 168 -11.87 1.78 -1.02
C LEU A 168 -12.37 1.37 0.37
N LYS A 169 -13.02 2.29 1.10
CA LYS A 169 -13.68 1.97 2.37
C LYS A 169 -14.67 0.81 2.23
N GLN A 170 -15.52 0.87 1.20
CA GLN A 170 -16.51 -0.19 0.93
C GLN A 170 -15.82 -1.51 0.58
N ALA A 171 -14.80 -1.50 -0.28
CA ALA A 171 -14.07 -2.71 -0.65
C ALA A 171 -13.31 -3.33 0.53
N VAL A 172 -12.70 -2.54 1.41
CA VAL A 172 -12.03 -3.08 2.62
C VAL A 172 -13.05 -3.60 3.63
N ALA A 173 -14.17 -2.92 3.84
CA ALA A 173 -15.27 -3.44 4.67
C ALA A 173 -15.85 -4.76 4.08
N GLN A 174 -15.83 -4.91 2.76
CA GLN A 174 -16.26 -6.15 2.09
C GLN A 174 -15.20 -7.26 2.16
N ASN A 175 -13.90 -6.93 2.19
CA ASN A 175 -12.85 -7.90 2.52
C ASN A 175 -13.08 -8.51 3.92
N GLN A 176 -13.63 -7.71 4.86
CA GLN A 176 -14.04 -8.19 6.19
C GLN A 176 -15.33 -9.02 6.14
N ALA A 177 -16.31 -8.64 5.31
CA ALA A 177 -17.67 -9.19 5.33
C ALA A 177 -17.95 -10.36 4.36
N GLN A 178 -17.02 -10.71 3.47
CA GLN A 178 -17.17 -11.75 2.43
C GLN A 178 -18.48 -11.66 1.60
N LEU A 179 -18.48 -10.81 0.56
CA LEU A 179 -19.18 -10.87 -0.76
C LEU A 179 -19.93 -9.60 -1.21
N LYS A 180 -19.87 -9.37 -2.54
CA LYS A 180 -20.48 -8.33 -3.40
C LYS A 180 -19.67 -7.04 -3.65
N LEU A 181 -18.56 -7.14 -4.38
CA LEU A 181 -18.04 -6.00 -5.14
C LEU A 181 -18.30 -6.27 -6.63
N PHE A 182 -18.88 -5.28 -7.32
CA PHE A 182 -19.21 -5.23 -8.76
C PHE A 182 -20.52 -5.85 -9.25
N ASP A 183 -21.67 -5.48 -8.66
CA ASP A 183 -22.93 -5.35 -9.42
C ASP A 183 -23.44 -3.92 -9.30
N ALA A 184 -22.96 -3.04 -10.18
CA ALA A 184 -23.63 -1.76 -10.42
C ALA A 184 -24.69 -1.98 -11.52
N GLY A 185 -25.73 -2.75 -11.21
CA GLY A 185 -26.91 -2.92 -12.09
C GLY A 185 -27.48 -4.34 -12.08
N SER A 186 -28.56 -4.55 -11.30
CA SER A 186 -29.36 -5.80 -11.16
C SER A 186 -28.55 -6.97 -10.54
N VAL A 187 -29.00 -7.79 -9.58
CA VAL A 187 -30.25 -8.56 -9.46
C VAL A 187 -30.50 -8.92 -7.97
N SER A 188 -31.76 -9.23 -7.65
CA SER A 188 -32.34 -9.75 -6.39
C SER A 188 -31.43 -10.65 -5.51
N PRO A 189 -31.51 -10.56 -4.16
CA PRO A 189 -30.76 -11.41 -3.24
C PRO A 189 -31.42 -12.78 -3.07
N THR A 190 -31.42 -13.59 -4.11
CA THR A 190 -31.89 -14.98 -4.04
C THR A 190 -31.12 -15.77 -5.09
N LEU A 191 -30.34 -16.77 -4.65
CA LEU A 191 -29.53 -17.73 -5.44
C LEU A 191 -28.01 -17.44 -5.56
N ALA A 192 -27.33 -17.11 -4.46
CA ALA A 192 -25.87 -17.32 -4.39
C ALA A 192 -25.54 -18.17 -3.16
N GLY A 193 -25.12 -19.41 -3.38
CA GLY A 193 -24.49 -20.22 -2.34
C GLY A 193 -23.12 -19.64 -1.93
N PRO A 194 -22.47 -20.18 -0.89
CA PRO A 194 -21.30 -19.58 -0.22
C PRO A 194 -19.96 -19.60 -1.00
N LYS A 195 -19.97 -19.48 -2.34
CA LYS A 195 -18.73 -19.47 -3.14
C LYS A 195 -18.26 -18.03 -3.40
N GLU A 196 -17.47 -17.58 -2.43
CA GLU A 196 -16.32 -16.64 -2.42
C GLU A 196 -16.45 -15.21 -2.97
N ALA A 197 -16.06 -14.27 -2.12
CA ALA A 197 -15.98 -12.84 -2.42
C ALA A 197 -14.74 -12.48 -3.20
N THR A 198 -14.90 -11.59 -4.18
CA THR A 198 -13.75 -10.91 -4.80
C THR A 198 -12.93 -10.23 -3.71
N GLN A 199 -11.70 -10.70 -3.53
CA GLN A 199 -10.75 -10.11 -2.59
C GLN A 199 -10.09 -8.91 -3.26
N LEU A 200 -10.19 -7.72 -2.65
CA LEU A 200 -9.41 -6.58 -3.11
C LEU A 200 -8.01 -6.64 -2.51
N TRP A 201 -7.01 -6.78 -3.37
CA TRP A 201 -5.59 -6.69 -3.08
C TRP A 201 -5.03 -5.33 -3.50
N VAL A 202 -4.08 -4.82 -2.73
CA VAL A 202 -3.45 -3.53 -2.96
C VAL A 202 -1.99 -3.76 -3.30
N LEU A 203 -1.59 -3.38 -4.51
CA LEU A 203 -0.18 -3.30 -4.88
C LEU A 203 0.37 -1.97 -4.37
N LEU A 204 1.11 -2.02 -3.27
CA LEU A 204 1.79 -0.88 -2.68
C LEU A 204 3.22 -0.79 -3.21
N TYR A 205 3.65 0.42 -3.52
CA TYR A 205 5.06 0.71 -3.78
C TYR A 205 5.54 1.91 -2.96
N HIS A 206 6.82 1.91 -2.62
CA HIS A 206 7.48 3.03 -1.97
C HIS A 206 8.92 3.16 -2.49
N VAL A 207 9.30 4.36 -2.92
CA VAL A 207 10.68 4.68 -3.31
C VAL A 207 11.42 5.13 -2.05
N ALA A 208 12.46 4.40 -1.68
CA ALA A 208 13.30 4.67 -0.53
C ALA A 208 14.76 4.79 -0.94
N VAL A 209 15.59 5.26 -0.01
CA VAL A 209 17.05 5.13 -0.10
C VAL A 209 17.44 3.85 0.62
N GLY A 210 18.17 2.97 -0.07
CA GLY A 210 18.71 1.73 0.48
C GLY A 210 19.92 1.95 1.38
N PRO A 211 20.43 0.88 2.02
CA PRO A 211 21.56 0.95 2.93
C PRO A 211 22.89 1.35 2.26
N ASP A 212 22.97 1.22 0.94
CA ASP A 212 24.07 1.65 0.08
C ASP A 212 23.95 3.12 -0.36
N GLY A 213 22.92 3.85 0.09
CA GLY A 213 22.67 5.24 -0.28
C GLY A 213 22.05 5.43 -1.66
N LYS A 214 21.70 4.34 -2.35
CA LYS A 214 21.07 4.36 -3.67
C LYS A 214 19.56 4.18 -3.57
N ASP A 215 18.82 4.64 -4.57
CA ASP A 215 17.38 4.45 -4.62
C ASP A 215 17.02 2.96 -4.72
N GLU A 216 15.97 2.59 -4.01
CA GLU A 216 15.32 1.28 -4.09
C GLU A 216 13.80 1.45 -4.16
N VAL A 217 13.14 0.56 -4.88
CA VAL A 217 11.68 0.47 -4.90
C VAL A 217 11.26 -0.72 -4.05
N ARG A 218 10.59 -0.44 -2.94
CA ARG A 218 9.95 -1.45 -2.10
C ARG A 218 8.54 -1.69 -2.60
N VAL A 219 8.15 -2.95 -2.74
CA VAL A 219 6.87 -3.34 -3.34
C VAL A 219 6.26 -4.46 -2.50
N GLU A 220 4.95 -4.38 -2.28
CA GLU A 220 4.18 -5.47 -1.67
C GLU A 220 2.78 -5.58 -2.27
N LEU A 221 2.27 -6.80 -2.37
CA LEU A 221 0.89 -7.09 -2.70
C LEU A 221 0.19 -7.52 -1.40
N SER A 222 -0.69 -6.66 -0.89
CA SER A 222 -1.23 -6.81 0.46
C SER A 222 -2.76 -6.81 0.46
N LEU A 223 -3.33 -7.67 1.31
CA LEU A 223 -4.76 -7.86 1.45
C LEU A 223 -5.25 -7.05 2.66
N PRO A 224 -5.90 -5.90 2.47
CA PRO A 224 -6.35 -5.06 3.58
C PRO A 224 -7.45 -5.75 4.37
N SER A 225 -7.34 -5.67 5.70
CA SER A 225 -8.33 -6.16 6.65
C SER A 225 -9.08 -5.03 7.35
N GLN A 226 -8.57 -3.80 7.39
CA GLN A 226 -9.20 -2.70 8.14
C GLN A 226 -8.96 -1.35 7.46
N PHE A 227 -9.99 -0.50 7.44
CA PHE A 227 -9.94 0.83 6.83
C PHE A 227 -10.61 1.88 7.72
N GLU A 228 -9.82 2.88 8.11
CA GLU A 228 -10.25 3.96 8.99
C GLU A 228 -9.69 5.29 8.50
N ARG A 229 -10.42 6.38 8.73
CA ARG A 229 -9.95 7.74 8.41
C ARG A 229 -9.39 7.89 6.98
N LYS A 230 -9.98 7.21 6.00
CA LYS A 230 -9.57 7.19 4.57
C LYS A 230 -8.23 6.49 4.29
N GLN A 231 -7.74 5.69 5.24
CA GLN A 231 -6.50 4.94 5.18
C GLN A 231 -6.71 3.47 5.52
N ILE A 232 -5.88 2.61 4.95
CA ILE A 232 -5.78 1.22 5.35
C ILE A 232 -4.96 1.18 6.64
N VAL A 233 -5.52 0.59 7.69
CA VAL A 233 -4.89 0.54 9.03
C VAL A 233 -4.62 -0.88 9.50
N GLY A 234 -5.03 -1.88 8.73
CA GLY A 234 -4.82 -3.29 9.04
C GLY A 234 -4.77 -4.16 7.79
N TRP A 235 -4.01 -5.24 7.89
CA TRP A 235 -3.75 -6.19 6.82
C TRP A 235 -4.11 -7.60 7.27
N ARG A 236 -4.76 -8.37 6.38
CA ARG A 236 -5.02 -9.81 6.55
C ARG A 236 -3.86 -10.65 6.08
N GLU A 237 -3.10 -10.16 5.11
CA GLU A 237 -1.92 -10.82 4.54
C GLU A 237 -1.05 -9.77 3.83
N ARG A 238 0.27 -9.95 3.87
CA ARG A 238 1.24 -9.12 3.14
C ARG A 238 2.23 -10.00 2.38
N ILE A 239 2.27 -9.86 1.06
CA ILE A 239 3.25 -10.53 0.19
C ILE A 239 4.28 -9.48 -0.22
N ILE A 240 5.44 -9.50 0.44
CA ILE A 240 6.51 -8.52 0.27
C ILE A 240 7.49 -9.05 -0.78
N LEU A 241 7.73 -8.25 -1.83
CA LEU A 241 8.71 -8.57 -2.86
C LEU A 241 10.11 -8.14 -2.41
N ARG A 242 11.14 -8.75 -3.00
CA ARG A 242 12.50 -8.26 -2.86
C ARG A 242 12.56 -6.82 -3.39
N SER A 243 13.19 -5.92 -2.63
CA SER A 243 13.42 -4.54 -3.06
C SER A 243 14.11 -4.50 -4.42
N ILE A 244 13.58 -3.66 -5.30
CA ILE A 244 14.05 -3.49 -6.66
C ILE A 244 15.11 -2.40 -6.66
N ARG A 245 16.22 -2.65 -7.35
CA ARG A 245 17.30 -1.69 -7.57
C ARG A 245 17.24 -1.25 -9.04
N PRO A 246 16.69 -0.07 -9.35
CA PRO A 246 16.54 0.37 -10.73
C PRO A 246 17.88 0.60 -11.45
N ASP A 247 18.94 0.85 -10.69
CA ASP A 247 20.32 1.05 -11.17
C ASP A 247 21.24 -0.16 -10.89
N GLY A 248 20.72 -1.22 -10.28
CA GLY A 248 21.47 -2.42 -9.94
C GLY A 248 21.61 -3.33 -11.14
N GLU A 249 22.78 -3.96 -11.30
CA GLU A 249 22.95 -5.01 -12.30
C GLU A 249 21.84 -6.06 -12.13
N LEU A 250 21.17 -6.35 -13.25
CA LEU A 250 20.19 -7.42 -13.38
C LEU A 250 20.76 -8.66 -12.69
N GLY A 251 20.14 -9.08 -11.59
CA GLY A 251 20.49 -10.32 -10.94
C GLY A 251 20.27 -11.49 -11.91
N GLY A 252 21.34 -11.91 -12.58
CA GLY A 252 21.42 -13.14 -13.35
C GLY A 252 20.74 -13.11 -14.71
N ILE A 253 21.20 -12.27 -15.64
CA ILE A 253 21.35 -12.79 -17.01
C ILE A 253 22.56 -13.71 -16.92
N GLN A 254 22.36 -15.02 -17.04
CA GLN A 254 23.49 -15.89 -17.38
C GLN A 254 24.12 -15.27 -18.61
N ASP A 255 25.40 -14.91 -18.50
CA ASP A 255 26.23 -14.46 -19.60
C ASP A 255 26.18 -15.53 -20.70
N ASP A 256 25.17 -15.45 -21.56
CA ASP A 256 25.12 -16.16 -22.82
C ASP A 256 26.04 -15.36 -23.75
N SER A 257 27.33 -15.41 -23.40
CA SER A 257 28.41 -14.96 -24.25
C SER A 257 28.11 -15.52 -25.65
N PRO A 258 28.18 -14.70 -26.71
CA PRO A 258 27.85 -15.15 -28.06
C PRO A 258 28.56 -16.46 -28.36
N THR A 259 27.79 -17.53 -28.57
CA THR A 259 28.34 -18.86 -28.87
C THR A 259 28.91 -18.81 -30.28
N GLY A 260 30.14 -18.32 -30.40
CA GLY A 260 30.94 -18.31 -31.62
C GLY A 260 30.37 -17.47 -32.78
N PRO A 261 31.17 -17.31 -33.85
CA PRO A 261 30.67 -16.69 -35.07
C PRO A 261 29.58 -17.57 -35.70
N ILE A 262 28.39 -17.01 -35.88
CA ILE A 262 27.30 -17.63 -36.64
C ILE A 262 27.68 -17.52 -38.12
N ASP A 263 27.96 -18.66 -38.75
CA ASP A 263 28.18 -18.75 -40.19
C ASP A 263 26.82 -18.87 -40.90
N VAL A 264 26.32 -17.77 -41.45
CA VAL A 264 25.06 -17.73 -42.20
C VAL A 264 25.37 -17.95 -43.68
N PRO A 265 25.00 -19.09 -44.27
CA PRO A 265 25.22 -19.31 -45.70
C PRO A 265 24.31 -18.38 -46.51
N VAL A 266 24.93 -17.46 -47.26
CA VAL A 266 24.23 -16.55 -48.18
C VAL A 266 24.18 -17.18 -49.57
N GLU A 267 23.02 -17.69 -49.98
CA GLU A 267 22.79 -17.99 -51.40
C GLU A 267 22.45 -16.71 -52.16
N ARG A 268 23.23 -16.41 -53.19
CA ARG A 268 22.93 -15.29 -54.09
C ARG A 268 21.73 -15.65 -54.94
N ARG A 269 20.67 -14.86 -54.85
CA ARG A 269 19.51 -14.96 -55.73
C ARG A 269 19.92 -14.50 -57.13
N THR A 270 20.10 -15.43 -58.06
CA THR A 270 20.25 -15.11 -59.48
C THR A 270 18.89 -14.60 -59.97
N GLY A 271 18.81 -13.32 -60.30
CA GLY A 271 17.62 -12.73 -60.89
C GLY A 271 17.38 -13.29 -62.28
N THR A 272 16.14 -13.72 -62.55
CA THR A 272 15.54 -13.81 -63.89
C THR A 272 14.76 -12.54 -64.18
#